data_AF-A0A9E4ZTI2-F1
#
_entry.id   AF-A0A9E4ZTI2-F1
#
_cell.length_a   1.000
_cell.length_b   1.000
_cell.length_c   1.000
_cell.angle_alpha   90.00
_cell.angle_beta   90.00
_cell.angle_gamma   90.00
#
_symmetry.space_group_name_H-M   'P 1'
#
loop_
_entity.id
_entity.type
_entity.pdbx_description
1 polymer ?
#
loop_
_entity_poly.entity_id
_entity_poly.type
_entity_poly.pdbx_seq_one_letter_code
_entity_poly.pdbx_strand_id
1 'polypeptide(L)'
;MTRQTEEDFKNHLKEQIGFLLRSVETYDNGEESEAKNMAVTIRKLVYDHGSNSVSLLTHLNKKDMLFYDTARDLDPKDIMSKSTLACLSMRAGPNISQSIYIPNLDDENVSRNVKVPFDDWWEKEVIRDMQGRVITREELVTTVCNKDGGAHIDANLKNETYADLTRNNSFGIKFSKGTNNIGEPIPNVELASIRQIAHEVLKSLAEEFPTFFKDNNLDYSFPDEGDILNQTLSVSEDENESNEKINFKGSKTPINIDTLIDYIKTSKAIEYWTNVIKSLNVKIGPIGLIYHYRDLLKRSNVKTLGELEQLLENSKEWGEKYFDGYYRIICDEDREYWIANRGEIISLLLIANFPNTFTDDVLEHDFGYIIPEKVTVPASLYNPEYAKE
;
A
#
# COMPACT_ATOMS: atom_id res chain seq x y z
N MET A 1 13.62 39.91 18.33
CA MET A 1 12.93 38.68 17.87
C MET A 1 12.38 38.96 16.50
N THR A 2 12.74 38.15 15.50
CA THR A 2 12.16 38.26 14.16
C THR A 2 10.85 37.48 14.16
N ARG A 3 9.73 38.15 13.85
CA ARG A 3 8.43 37.50 13.75
C ARG A 3 8.29 36.92 12.34
N GLN A 4 7.87 35.66 12.24
CA GLN A 4 7.54 35.05 10.96
C GLN A 4 6.31 35.73 10.34
N THR A 5 6.38 35.94 9.04
CA THR A 5 5.32 36.53 8.22
C THR A 5 4.31 35.47 7.79
N GLU A 6 3.16 35.89 7.26
CA GLU A 6 2.19 34.97 6.65
C GLU A 6 2.82 34.17 5.50
N GLU A 7 3.71 34.79 4.72
CA GLU A 7 4.43 34.15 3.62
C GLU A 7 5.39 33.06 4.12
N ASP A 8 6.07 33.30 5.25
CA ASP A 8 6.89 32.27 5.90
C ASP A 8 6.03 31.06 6.28
N PHE A 9 4.85 31.28 6.85
CA PHE A 9 3.93 30.18 7.21
C PHE A 9 3.38 29.44 5.98
N LYS A 10 3.12 30.13 4.86
CA LYS A 10 2.75 29.47 3.59
C LYS A 10 3.87 28.60 3.04
N ASN A 11 5.13 29.06 3.13
CA ASN A 11 6.29 28.27 2.76
C ASN A 11 6.45 27.04 3.66
N HIS A 12 6.29 27.20 4.98
CA HIS A 12 6.26 26.07 5.92
C HIS A 12 5.16 25.07 5.60
N LEU A 13 3.96 25.54 5.25
CA LEU A 13 2.86 24.66 4.84
C LEU A 13 3.20 23.87 3.57
N LYS A 14 3.76 24.53 2.54
CA LYS A 14 4.21 23.86 1.31
C LYS A 14 5.27 22.79 1.61
N GLU A 15 6.22 23.08 2.49
CA GLU A 15 7.23 22.11 2.92
C GLU A 15 6.63 20.94 3.69
N GLN A 16 5.71 21.20 4.64
CA GLN A 16 5.06 20.13 5.41
C GLN A 16 4.17 19.24 4.54
N ILE A 17 3.47 19.80 3.55
CA ILE A 17 2.74 19.01 2.54
C ILE A 17 3.72 18.10 1.79
N GLY A 18 4.85 18.64 1.33
CA GLY A 18 5.88 17.86 0.65
C GLY A 18 6.48 16.75 1.52
N PHE A 19 6.72 17.01 2.81
CA PHE A 19 7.17 15.97 3.76
C PHE A 19 6.12 14.88 3.92
N LEU A 20 4.85 15.26 4.16
CA LEU A 20 3.76 14.32 4.36
C LEU A 20 3.55 13.43 3.13
N LEU A 21 3.64 13.99 1.92
CA LEU A 21 3.51 13.24 0.67
C LEU A 21 4.63 12.21 0.49
N ARG A 22 5.88 12.56 0.78
CA ARG A 22 7.01 11.62 0.73
C ARG A 22 6.89 10.50 1.77
N SER A 23 6.44 10.85 2.97
CA SER A 23 6.15 9.87 4.02
C SER A 23 5.07 8.90 3.56
N VAL A 24 3.98 9.42 2.98
CA VAL A 24 2.90 8.61 2.39
C VAL A 24 3.43 7.67 1.32
N GLU A 25 4.21 8.16 0.35
CA GLU A 25 4.78 7.32 -0.70
C GLU A 25 5.67 6.22 -0.12
N THR A 26 6.48 6.53 0.89
CA THR A 26 7.40 5.58 1.51
C THR A 26 6.65 4.50 2.29
N TYR A 27 5.59 4.86 3.03
CA TYR A 27 4.69 3.91 3.67
C TYR A 27 4.02 2.99 2.65
N ASP A 28 3.49 3.56 1.56
CA ASP A 28 2.79 2.81 0.52
C ASP A 28 3.74 1.85 -0.23
N ASN A 29 5.06 2.11 -0.19
CA ASN A 29 6.10 1.20 -0.67
C ASN A 29 6.47 0.08 0.34
N GLY A 30 5.84 0.02 1.52
CA GLY A 30 6.01 -1.06 2.50
C GLY A 30 6.66 -0.64 3.82
N GLU A 31 7.16 0.59 3.92
CA GLU A 31 7.79 1.09 5.15
C GLU A 31 6.75 1.63 6.15
N GLU A 32 5.98 0.72 6.77
CA GLU A 32 4.87 1.09 7.67
C GLU A 32 5.28 2.02 8.82
N SER A 33 6.55 1.95 9.25
CA SER A 33 7.11 2.80 10.31
C SER A 33 7.05 4.29 9.98
N GLU A 34 6.96 4.66 8.70
CA GLU A 34 6.88 6.04 8.23
C GLU A 34 5.57 6.74 8.65
N ALA A 35 4.53 5.97 9.03
CA ALA A 35 3.34 6.53 9.67
C ALA A 35 3.67 7.35 10.92
N LYS A 36 4.76 7.04 11.63
CA LYS A 36 5.22 7.85 12.78
C LYS A 36 5.65 9.26 12.34
N ASN A 37 6.34 9.38 11.20
CA ASN A 37 6.71 10.67 10.62
C ASN A 37 5.49 11.43 10.09
N MET A 38 4.48 10.72 9.57
CA MET A 38 3.19 11.33 9.24
C MET A 38 2.51 11.92 10.47
N ALA A 39 2.44 11.17 11.59
CA ALA A 39 1.85 11.67 12.83
C ALA A 39 2.53 12.96 13.32
N VAL A 40 3.87 13.03 13.25
CA VAL A 40 4.63 14.24 13.56
C VAL A 40 4.22 15.41 12.67
N THR A 41 4.11 15.17 11.36
CA THR A 41 3.77 16.21 10.39
C THR A 41 2.33 16.68 10.51
N ILE A 42 1.37 15.75 10.66
CA ILE A 42 -0.05 16.04 10.92
C ILE A 42 -0.17 16.89 12.18
N ARG A 43 0.51 16.52 13.27
CA ARG A 43 0.49 17.30 14.52
C ARG A 43 0.95 18.74 14.31
N LYS A 44 2.02 19.00 13.54
CA LYS A 44 2.46 20.38 13.23
C LYS A 44 1.41 21.16 12.43
N LEU A 45 0.69 20.47 11.54
CA LEU A 45 -0.35 21.08 10.71
C LEU A 45 -1.57 21.45 11.55
N VAL A 46 -2.04 20.55 12.41
CA VAL A 46 -3.39 20.64 12.99
C VAL A 46 -3.45 20.77 14.52
N TYR A 47 -2.42 20.42 15.28
CA TYR A 47 -2.58 20.34 16.74
C TYR A 47 -2.04 21.58 17.46
N ASP A 48 -2.91 22.21 18.25
CA ASP A 48 -2.58 23.32 19.15
C ASP A 48 -2.39 22.79 20.58
N HIS A 49 -1.35 23.26 21.28
CA HIS A 49 -1.15 22.98 22.69
C HIS A 49 -0.54 24.16 23.45
N GLY A 50 -1.39 24.86 24.19
CA GLY A 50 -1.01 26.06 24.93
C GLY A 50 -0.48 27.16 24.01
N SER A 51 0.28 28.11 24.58
CA SER A 51 0.81 29.26 23.82
C SER A 51 2.07 28.96 23.00
N ASN A 52 2.69 27.79 23.22
CA ASN A 52 4.03 27.49 22.70
C ASN A 52 4.03 26.46 21.56
N SER A 53 2.89 25.84 21.27
CA SER A 53 2.74 24.86 20.20
C SER A 53 1.48 25.23 19.42
N VAL A 54 1.59 26.23 18.55
CA VAL A 54 0.50 26.65 17.66
C VAL A 54 0.69 26.00 16.30
N SER A 55 -0.38 25.44 15.75
CA SER A 55 -0.37 24.71 14.49
C SER A 55 -0.23 25.65 13.28
N LEU A 56 0.27 25.12 12.17
CA LEU A 56 0.38 25.91 10.93
C LEU A 56 -0.97 26.43 10.43
N LEU A 57 -2.02 25.61 10.53
CA LEU A 57 -3.37 26.04 10.14
C LEU A 57 -3.90 27.16 11.05
N THR A 58 -3.60 27.13 12.35
CA THR A 58 -3.95 28.23 13.25
C THR A 58 -3.17 29.51 12.92
N HIS A 59 -1.87 29.40 12.62
CA HIS A 59 -1.06 30.54 12.17
C HIS A 59 -1.55 31.17 10.86
N LEU A 60 -2.12 30.35 9.96
CA LEU A 60 -2.70 30.79 8.68
C LEU A 60 -4.16 31.22 8.78
N ASN A 61 -4.77 31.16 9.98
CA ASN A 61 -6.21 31.40 10.19
C ASN A 61 -7.08 30.53 9.27
N LYS A 62 -6.77 29.23 9.23
CA LYS A 62 -7.38 28.21 8.38
C LYS A 62 -7.85 26.99 9.17
N LYS A 63 -8.10 27.20 10.47
CA LYS A 63 -8.54 26.15 11.39
C LYS A 63 -10.02 25.79 11.23
N ASP A 64 -10.78 26.71 10.63
CA ASP A 64 -12.19 26.64 10.29
C ASP A 64 -12.48 25.91 8.96
N MET A 65 -11.44 25.51 8.22
CA MET A 65 -11.63 24.67 7.03
C MET A 65 -12.27 23.33 7.40
N LEU A 66 -12.99 22.74 6.45
CA LEU A 66 -13.58 21.43 6.64
C LEU A 66 -12.56 20.33 6.32
N PHE A 67 -12.66 19.22 7.04
CA PHE A 67 -11.83 18.03 6.86
C PHE A 67 -12.65 16.90 6.25
N TYR A 68 -12.05 16.16 5.32
CA TYR A 68 -12.58 14.90 4.84
C TYR A 68 -12.60 13.88 5.99
N ASP A 69 -13.78 13.38 6.31
CA ASP A 69 -13.97 12.30 7.27
C ASP A 69 -14.40 11.03 6.53
N THR A 70 -13.49 10.06 6.51
CA THR A 70 -13.71 8.75 5.90
C THR A 70 -14.21 7.69 6.88
N ALA A 71 -14.16 7.97 8.18
CA ALA A 71 -14.60 7.04 9.21
C ALA A 71 -16.12 6.94 9.28
N ARG A 72 -16.67 5.73 9.20
CA ARG A 72 -18.05 5.46 9.62
C ARG A 72 -18.18 5.60 11.15
N ASP A 73 -19.39 5.80 11.64
CA ASP A 73 -19.63 5.90 13.08
C ASP A 73 -19.55 4.50 13.72
N LEU A 74 -18.96 4.41 14.91
CA LEU A 74 -18.94 3.18 15.69
C LEU A 74 -20.32 2.93 16.30
N ASP A 75 -21.05 1.91 15.84
CA ASP A 75 -22.36 1.56 16.41
C ASP A 75 -22.18 1.15 17.89
N PRO A 76 -22.82 1.84 18.85
CA PRO A 76 -22.74 1.46 20.27
C PRO A 76 -23.25 0.04 20.57
N LYS A 77 -24.04 -0.55 19.67
CA LYS A 77 -24.55 -1.93 19.80
C LYS A 77 -23.55 -2.98 19.31
N ASP A 78 -22.51 -2.57 18.58
CA ASP A 78 -21.47 -3.48 18.12
C ASP A 78 -20.56 -3.87 19.30
N ILE A 79 -20.52 -5.15 19.61
CA ILE A 79 -19.71 -5.70 20.70
C ILE A 79 -18.32 -6.15 20.24
N MET A 80 -18.03 -6.05 18.94
CA MET A 80 -16.76 -6.45 18.37
C MET A 80 -15.77 -5.28 18.36
N SER A 81 -14.48 -5.61 18.44
CA SER A 81 -13.41 -4.67 18.09
C SER A 81 -13.56 -4.20 16.64
N LYS A 82 -13.31 -2.92 16.38
CA LYS A 82 -13.51 -2.33 15.05
C LYS A 82 -12.56 -1.17 14.83
N SER A 83 -11.99 -1.10 13.64
CA SER A 83 -11.36 0.12 13.11
C SER A 83 -12.23 0.65 11.98
N THR A 84 -12.48 1.95 11.98
CA THR A 84 -13.24 2.64 10.93
C THR A 84 -12.33 3.31 9.89
N LEU A 85 -11.01 3.26 10.10
CA LEU A 85 -9.99 3.87 9.24
C LEU A 85 -9.09 2.85 8.54
N ALA A 86 -9.00 1.64 9.07
CA ALA A 86 -8.19 0.57 8.52
C ALA A 86 -9.00 -0.72 8.43
N CYS A 87 -8.77 -1.48 7.37
CA CYS A 87 -9.38 -2.78 7.17
C CYS A 87 -8.32 -3.87 7.17
N LEU A 88 -8.75 -5.09 7.51
CA LEU A 88 -7.88 -6.25 7.41
C LEU A 88 -7.82 -6.72 5.97
N SER A 89 -6.61 -6.78 5.42
CA SER A 89 -6.35 -7.33 4.10
C SER A 89 -5.47 -8.57 4.22
N MET A 90 -5.83 -9.59 3.45
CA MET A 90 -4.97 -10.74 3.25
C MET A 90 -4.11 -10.48 2.02
N ARG A 91 -2.82 -10.21 2.24
CA ARG A 91 -1.83 -10.32 1.16
C ARG A 91 -1.65 -11.80 0.87
N ALA A 92 -2.37 -12.28 -0.14
CA ALA A 92 -2.20 -13.60 -0.72
C ALA A 92 -1.16 -13.50 -1.83
N GLY A 93 0.01 -14.05 -1.54
CA GLY A 93 1.08 -14.28 -2.48
C GLY A 93 1.44 -15.77 -2.50
N PRO A 94 2.13 -16.21 -3.55
CA PRO A 94 2.69 -17.56 -3.71
C PRO A 94 3.37 -18.14 -2.46
N ASN A 95 3.93 -17.29 -1.59
CA ASN A 95 4.65 -17.69 -0.37
C ASN A 95 4.28 -16.88 0.88
N ILE A 96 3.32 -15.98 0.76
CA ILE A 96 2.93 -15.07 1.84
C ILE A 96 1.40 -15.15 1.92
N SER A 97 0.88 -15.70 3.00
CA SER A 97 -0.47 -15.37 3.45
C SER A 97 -0.27 -14.55 4.72
N GLN A 98 -0.06 -13.25 4.54
CA GLN A 98 0.06 -12.34 5.67
C GLN A 98 -1.22 -11.50 5.71
N SER A 99 -1.89 -11.58 6.85
CA SER A 99 -2.95 -10.63 7.14
C SER A 99 -2.31 -9.37 7.70
N ILE A 100 -2.62 -8.23 7.11
CA ILE A 100 -2.12 -6.92 7.50
C ILE A 100 -3.27 -5.94 7.60
N TYR A 101 -3.09 -4.83 8.32
CA TYR A 101 -4.02 -3.72 8.23
C TYR A 101 -3.59 -2.79 7.10
N ILE A 102 -4.54 -2.38 6.28
CA ILE A 102 -4.33 -1.37 5.25
C ILE A 102 -5.26 -0.18 5.50
N PRO A 103 -4.85 1.05 5.17
CA PRO A 103 -5.75 2.21 5.20
C PRO A 103 -6.91 1.99 4.22
N ASN A 104 -8.11 2.45 4.58
CA ASN A 104 -9.28 2.33 3.71
C ASN A 104 -9.18 3.20 2.44
N LEU A 105 -8.39 4.27 2.48
CA LEU A 105 -8.29 5.33 1.47
C LEU A 105 -9.68 5.79 1.03
N ASP A 106 -9.92 5.93 -0.27
CA ASP A 106 -11.21 6.37 -0.84
C ASP A 106 -12.18 5.20 -1.08
N ASP A 107 -12.05 4.13 -0.30
CA ASP A 107 -12.90 2.96 -0.46
C ASP A 107 -14.36 3.21 -0.04
N GLU A 108 -15.27 3.39 -0.99
CA GLU A 108 -16.68 3.68 -0.69
C GLU A 108 -17.43 2.54 0.02
N ASN A 109 -16.97 1.29 -0.12
CA ASN A 109 -17.61 0.14 0.54
C ASN A 109 -17.33 0.11 2.04
N VAL A 110 -16.20 0.66 2.49
CA VAL A 110 -15.80 0.65 3.91
C VAL A 110 -15.69 2.03 4.54
N SER A 111 -15.50 3.08 3.74
CA SER A 111 -15.43 4.48 4.16
C SER A 111 -16.75 5.22 3.91
N ARG A 112 -16.90 6.37 4.57
CA ARG A 112 -17.78 7.44 4.10
C ARG A 112 -16.94 8.50 3.39
N ASN A 113 -17.56 9.49 2.75
CA ASN A 113 -16.81 10.58 2.13
C ASN A 113 -17.57 11.89 2.37
N VAL A 114 -17.45 12.42 3.58
CA VAL A 114 -18.14 13.64 4.01
C VAL A 114 -17.14 14.65 4.55
N LYS A 115 -17.48 15.95 4.47
CA LYS A 115 -16.67 17.02 5.05
C LYS A 115 -17.28 17.49 6.36
N VAL A 116 -16.48 17.58 7.41
CA VAL A 116 -16.92 17.97 8.77
C VAL A 116 -15.97 19.03 9.36
N PRO A 117 -16.42 19.82 10.35
CA PRO A 117 -15.56 20.72 11.12
C PRO A 117 -14.35 20.01 11.74
N PHE A 118 -13.26 20.75 11.98
CA PHE A 118 -12.02 20.19 12.54
C PHE A 118 -12.25 19.42 13.85
N ASP A 119 -12.96 19.99 14.82
CA ASP A 119 -13.18 19.36 16.13
C ASP A 119 -13.95 18.03 15.97
N ASP A 120 -15.01 18.03 15.15
CA ASP A 120 -15.80 16.83 14.83
C ASP A 120 -14.95 15.75 14.15
N TRP A 121 -14.00 16.12 13.30
CA TRP A 121 -13.07 15.19 12.64
C TRP A 121 -12.02 14.65 13.63
N TRP A 122 -11.42 15.54 14.42
CA TRP A 122 -10.25 15.28 15.26
C TRP A 122 -10.59 14.45 16.50
N GLU A 123 -11.72 14.77 17.14
CA GLU A 123 -12.20 14.10 18.37
C GLU A 123 -13.00 12.82 18.08
N LYS A 124 -13.26 12.51 16.81
CA LYS A 124 -14.03 11.32 16.44
C LYS A 124 -13.33 10.03 16.86
N GLU A 125 -14.09 9.15 17.51
CA GLU A 125 -13.71 7.78 17.84
C GLU A 125 -13.58 6.93 16.56
N VAL A 126 -12.43 6.29 16.38
CA VAL A 126 -12.09 5.57 15.13
C VAL A 126 -11.63 4.13 15.33
N ILE A 127 -11.20 3.78 16.55
CA ILE A 127 -10.87 2.40 16.92
C ILE A 127 -11.63 2.07 18.20
N ARG A 128 -12.25 0.88 18.24
CA ARG A 128 -12.78 0.22 19.43
C ARG A 128 -12.05 -1.10 19.63
N ASP A 129 -11.58 -1.36 20.84
CA ASP A 129 -10.96 -2.63 21.21
C ASP A 129 -11.99 -3.66 21.74
N MET A 130 -11.55 -4.88 22.04
CA MET A 130 -12.41 -5.95 22.57
C MET A 130 -12.96 -5.67 23.98
N GLN A 131 -12.43 -4.68 24.69
CA GLN A 131 -12.94 -4.24 25.99
C GLN A 131 -13.98 -3.10 25.83
N GLY A 132 -14.26 -2.67 24.61
CA GLY A 132 -15.17 -1.56 24.32
C GLY A 132 -14.53 -0.19 24.56
N ARG A 133 -13.22 -0.12 24.82
CA ARG A 133 -12.49 1.15 24.93
C ARG A 133 -12.27 1.71 23.53
N VAL A 134 -12.31 3.02 23.42
CA VAL A 134 -12.21 3.73 22.14
C VAL A 134 -10.94 4.58 22.07
N ILE A 135 -10.49 4.84 20.84
CA ILE A 135 -9.39 5.76 20.55
C ILE A 135 -9.84 6.72 19.43
N THR A 136 -9.57 8.01 19.62
CA THR A 136 -9.85 9.06 18.62
C THR A 136 -8.69 9.30 17.64
N ARG A 137 -8.91 10.07 16.56
CA ARG A 137 -7.82 10.50 15.66
C ARG A 137 -6.77 11.30 16.42
N GLU A 138 -7.22 12.21 17.28
CA GLU A 138 -6.35 12.99 18.15
C GLU A 138 -5.44 12.09 18.99
N GLU A 139 -6.02 11.13 19.71
CA GLU A 139 -5.27 10.27 20.60
C GLU A 139 -4.26 9.41 19.84
N LEU A 140 -4.61 8.89 18.66
CA LEU A 140 -3.67 8.18 17.78
C LEU A 140 -2.48 9.06 17.40
N VAL A 141 -2.75 10.20 16.78
CA VAL A 141 -1.70 11.08 16.26
C VAL A 141 -0.82 11.63 17.38
N THR A 142 -1.44 12.10 18.47
CA THR A 142 -0.70 12.69 19.59
C THR A 142 0.09 11.66 20.38
N THR A 143 -0.44 10.43 20.58
CA THR A 143 0.29 9.37 21.28
C THR A 143 1.49 8.90 20.45
N VAL A 144 1.30 8.61 19.16
CA VAL A 144 2.41 8.17 18.29
C VAL A 144 3.48 9.26 18.17
N CYS A 145 3.07 10.50 17.92
CA CYS A 145 4.01 11.62 17.79
C CYS A 145 4.78 11.87 19.09
N ASN A 146 4.10 11.95 20.24
CA ASN A 146 4.71 12.46 21.47
C ASN A 146 5.27 11.38 22.40
N LYS A 147 4.96 10.10 22.16
CA LYS A 147 5.22 9.02 23.12
C LYS A 147 5.78 7.75 22.49
N ASP A 148 5.42 7.41 21.26
CA ASP A 148 5.71 6.10 20.68
C ASP A 148 6.56 6.14 19.39
N GLY A 149 7.59 6.99 19.39
CA GLY A 149 8.65 6.95 18.37
C GLY A 149 8.46 7.86 17.16
N GLY A 150 7.53 8.82 17.22
CA GLY A 150 7.51 9.97 16.31
C GLY A 150 8.58 10.99 16.69
N ALA A 151 8.18 12.08 17.35
CA ALA A 151 9.09 13.12 17.82
C ALA A 151 9.79 12.75 19.14
N HIS A 152 9.14 11.93 19.98
CA HIS A 152 9.64 11.51 21.28
C HIS A 152 9.30 10.05 21.57
N ILE A 153 10.08 9.44 22.46
CA ILE A 153 9.86 8.10 22.99
C ILE A 153 9.78 8.22 24.52
N ASP A 154 8.63 7.86 25.10
CA ASP A 154 8.45 7.83 26.54
C ASP A 154 8.61 6.40 27.05
N ALA A 155 9.26 6.24 28.21
CA ALA A 155 9.38 4.92 28.84
C ALA A 155 8.04 4.33 29.31
N ASN A 156 7.02 5.18 29.52
CA ASN A 156 5.71 4.79 30.02
C ASN A 156 4.60 5.37 29.13
N LEU A 157 3.91 4.50 28.38
CA LEU A 157 2.71 4.87 27.62
C LEU A 157 1.52 5.00 28.58
N LYS A 158 1.06 6.23 28.81
CA LYS A 158 -0.04 6.51 29.76
C LYS A 158 -1.43 6.22 29.19
N ASN A 159 -1.58 6.21 27.87
CA ASN A 159 -2.84 5.79 27.24
C ASN A 159 -2.88 4.26 27.23
N GLU A 160 -3.54 3.67 28.21
CA GLU A 160 -3.64 2.22 28.39
C GLU A 160 -4.34 1.54 27.20
N THR A 161 -5.37 2.15 26.63
CA THR A 161 -6.08 1.63 25.45
C THR A 161 -5.13 1.50 24.25
N TYR A 162 -4.35 2.55 23.96
CA TYR A 162 -3.33 2.52 22.91
C TYR A 162 -2.21 1.52 23.21
N ALA A 163 -1.71 1.49 24.45
CA ALA A 163 -0.64 0.57 24.84
C ALA A 163 -1.09 -0.89 24.68
N ASP A 164 -2.32 -1.21 25.09
CA ASP A 164 -2.88 -2.54 24.95
C ASP A 164 -3.17 -2.90 23.49
N LEU A 165 -3.62 -1.94 22.69
CA LEU A 165 -3.84 -2.13 21.26
C LEU A 165 -2.54 -2.57 20.58
N THR A 166 -1.46 -1.86 20.85
CA THR A 166 -0.19 -1.97 20.12
C THR A 166 0.81 -2.97 20.73
N ARG A 167 0.64 -3.38 22.00
CA ARG A 167 1.54 -4.31 22.69
C ARG A 167 0.85 -5.59 23.17
N ASN A 168 -0.45 -5.54 23.45
CA ASN A 168 -1.19 -6.66 24.05
C ASN A 168 -2.31 -7.20 23.13
N ASN A 169 -2.39 -6.73 21.88
CA ASN A 169 -3.40 -7.11 20.90
C ASN A 169 -4.84 -7.01 21.46
N SER A 170 -5.18 -5.91 22.13
CA SER A 170 -6.57 -5.70 22.59
C SER A 170 -7.59 -5.63 21.46
N PHE A 171 -7.14 -5.44 20.22
CA PHE A 171 -7.97 -5.57 19.02
C PHE A 171 -8.44 -7.01 18.78
N GLY A 172 -7.76 -8.02 19.33
CA GLY A 172 -8.26 -9.41 19.40
C GLY A 172 -8.21 -10.22 18.10
N ILE A 173 -7.78 -9.64 16.97
CA ILE A 173 -7.62 -10.40 15.73
C ILE A 173 -6.27 -11.12 15.73
N LYS A 174 -6.32 -12.40 15.35
CA LYS A 174 -5.15 -13.28 15.23
C LYS A 174 -5.23 -14.06 13.92
N PHE A 175 -4.09 -14.25 13.27
CA PHE A 175 -3.98 -15.08 12.07
C PHE A 175 -3.50 -16.48 12.45
N SER A 176 -4.23 -17.53 12.02
CA SER A 176 -3.81 -18.93 12.23
C SER A 176 -3.19 -19.49 10.96
N LYS A 177 -1.91 -19.90 11.05
CA LYS A 177 -1.26 -20.73 10.03
C LYS A 177 -1.56 -22.21 10.32
N GLY A 178 -2.64 -22.75 9.74
CA GLY A 178 -3.01 -24.16 9.83
C GLY A 178 -3.82 -24.58 11.07
N THR A 179 -3.98 -25.88 11.28
CA THR A 179 -4.94 -26.48 12.24
C THR A 179 -4.46 -26.55 13.69
N ASN A 180 -3.16 -26.36 13.98
CA ASN A 180 -2.58 -26.60 15.31
C ASN A 180 -1.78 -25.43 15.91
N ASN A 181 -1.81 -24.23 15.32
CA ASN A 181 -1.05 -23.08 15.84
C ASN A 181 -1.92 -22.10 16.63
N ILE A 182 -1.39 -21.62 17.77
CA ILE A 182 -1.93 -20.47 18.49
C ILE A 182 -1.73 -19.26 17.57
N GLY A 183 -2.82 -18.66 17.07
CA GLY A 183 -2.73 -17.59 16.08
C GLY A 183 -1.89 -16.39 16.53
N GLU A 184 -1.12 -15.82 15.61
CA GLU A 184 -0.28 -14.64 15.87
C GLU A 184 -1.11 -13.36 15.76
N PRO A 185 -0.94 -12.39 16.67
CA PRO A 185 -1.52 -11.05 16.52
C PRO A 185 -1.17 -10.42 15.18
N ILE A 186 -2.13 -9.71 14.60
CA ILE A 186 -1.87 -8.85 13.45
C ILE A 186 -1.56 -7.45 13.98
N PRO A 187 -0.34 -6.93 13.80
CA PRO A 187 0.07 -5.66 14.38
C PRO A 187 -0.34 -4.46 13.49
N ASN A 188 -0.06 -3.24 13.97
CA ASN A 188 0.00 -2.01 13.18
C ASN A 188 -1.33 -1.44 12.65
N VAL A 189 -2.47 -1.80 13.26
CA VAL A 189 -3.77 -1.14 12.94
C VAL A 189 -3.72 0.38 13.18
N GLU A 190 -2.94 0.82 14.15
CA GLU A 190 -2.70 2.23 14.47
C GLU A 190 -1.91 2.95 13.38
N LEU A 191 -0.92 2.29 12.76
CA LEU A 191 -0.09 2.88 11.71
C LEU A 191 -0.89 2.99 10.40
N ALA A 192 -1.66 1.95 10.06
CA ALA A 192 -2.61 1.99 8.95
C ALA A 192 -3.67 3.10 9.15
N SER A 193 -4.15 3.27 10.39
CA SER A 193 -5.08 4.36 10.72
C SER A 193 -4.43 5.74 10.58
N ILE A 194 -3.17 5.92 10.97
CA ILE A 194 -2.45 7.19 10.76
C ILE A 194 -2.25 7.46 9.26
N ARG A 195 -1.95 6.44 8.45
CA ARG A 195 -1.88 6.59 7.00
C ARG A 195 -3.22 7.05 6.41
N GLN A 196 -4.34 6.58 6.95
CA GLN A 196 -5.68 7.06 6.58
C GLN A 196 -5.90 8.52 7.01
N ILE A 197 -5.50 8.90 8.22
CA ILE A 197 -5.59 10.30 8.69
C ILE A 197 -4.74 11.22 7.80
N ALA A 198 -3.57 10.77 7.35
CA ALA A 198 -2.73 11.50 6.40
C ALA A 198 -3.46 11.73 5.06
N HIS A 199 -4.16 10.71 4.56
CA HIS A 199 -4.98 10.81 3.34
C HIS A 199 -6.06 11.89 3.48
N GLU A 200 -6.83 11.84 4.58
CA GLU A 200 -7.87 12.83 4.90
C GLU A 200 -7.32 14.25 4.98
N VAL A 201 -6.17 14.45 5.66
CA VAL A 201 -5.50 15.75 5.77
C VAL A 201 -5.06 16.24 4.39
N LEU A 202 -4.42 15.41 3.59
CA LEU A 202 -3.95 15.78 2.25
C LEU A 202 -5.11 16.16 1.32
N LYS A 203 -6.22 15.40 1.33
CA LYS A 203 -7.45 15.74 0.58
C LYS A 203 -7.98 17.11 0.95
N SER A 204 -8.09 17.34 2.26
CA SER A 204 -8.61 18.60 2.80
C SER A 204 -7.71 19.78 2.40
N LEU A 205 -6.39 19.61 2.53
CA LEU A 205 -5.40 20.62 2.16
C LEU A 205 -5.33 20.89 0.66
N ALA A 206 -5.54 19.88 -0.19
CA ALA A 206 -5.53 20.08 -1.64
C ALA A 206 -6.75 20.85 -2.14
N GLU A 207 -7.91 20.67 -1.51
CA GLU A 207 -9.09 21.47 -1.81
C GLU A 207 -8.88 22.94 -1.37
N GLU A 208 -8.32 23.16 -0.19
CA GLU A 208 -8.10 24.49 0.37
C GLU A 208 -6.90 25.24 -0.25
N PHE A 209 -5.84 24.51 -0.61
CA PHE A 209 -4.58 25.07 -1.13
C PHE A 209 -4.11 24.38 -2.43
N PRO A 210 -4.92 24.39 -3.50
CA PRO A 210 -4.65 23.60 -4.72
C PRO A 210 -3.33 23.97 -5.41
N THR A 211 -2.84 25.20 -5.25
CA THR A 211 -1.57 25.65 -5.83
C THR A 211 -0.36 24.95 -5.24
N PHE A 212 -0.40 24.54 -3.97
CA PHE A 212 0.74 23.88 -3.32
C PHE A 212 0.92 22.43 -3.77
N PHE A 213 -0.09 21.82 -4.37
CA PHE A 213 -0.01 20.47 -4.93
C PHE A 213 0.49 20.48 -6.37
N LYS A 214 0.05 21.46 -7.18
CA LYS A 214 0.50 21.62 -8.59
C LYS A 214 1.99 21.92 -8.72
N ASP A 215 2.55 22.74 -7.82
CA ASP A 215 3.96 23.16 -7.87
C ASP A 215 4.97 22.07 -7.51
N ASN A 216 4.53 20.99 -6.85
CA ASN A 216 5.45 19.94 -6.40
C ASN A 216 5.79 18.93 -7.52
N ASN A 217 5.28 19.09 -8.76
CA ASN A 217 5.34 18.07 -9.83
C ASN A 217 4.84 16.68 -9.35
N LEU A 218 4.08 16.67 -8.26
CA LEU A 218 3.42 15.48 -7.74
C LEU A 218 2.09 15.45 -8.45
N ASP A 219 1.98 14.57 -9.44
CA ASP A 219 0.71 14.05 -9.93
C ASP A 219 0.10 13.21 -8.80
N TYR A 220 -0.19 13.86 -7.66
CA TYR A 220 -0.97 13.28 -6.59
C TYR A 220 -2.41 13.34 -7.06
N SER A 221 -2.72 12.48 -8.03
CA SER A 221 -4.08 12.05 -8.24
C SER A 221 -4.52 11.47 -6.90
N PHE A 222 -5.39 12.20 -6.20
CA PHE A 222 -6.32 11.50 -5.33
C PHE A 222 -6.91 10.41 -6.21
N PRO A 223 -6.84 9.12 -5.81
CA PRO A 223 -7.44 8.05 -6.58
C PRO A 223 -8.89 8.46 -6.86
N ASP A 224 -9.16 8.94 -8.07
CA ASP A 224 -10.50 9.38 -8.46
C ASP A 224 -11.32 8.11 -8.63
N GLU A 225 -12.54 8.15 -8.10
CA GLU A 225 -13.60 7.13 -8.16
C GLU A 225 -13.23 5.82 -8.90
N GLY A 226 -12.83 4.79 -8.13
CA GLY A 226 -12.86 3.40 -8.61
C GLY A 226 -11.53 2.63 -8.64
N ASP A 227 -10.39 3.23 -8.31
CA ASP A 227 -9.09 2.57 -8.55
C ASP A 227 -8.49 1.77 -7.38
N ILE A 228 -9.06 1.82 -6.16
CA ILE A 228 -8.53 1.03 -5.02
C ILE A 228 -9.40 -0.20 -4.69
N LEU A 229 -10.71 -0.21 -5.01
CA LEU A 229 -11.56 -1.39 -4.76
C LEU A 229 -11.78 -2.34 -5.91
N ASN A 230 -11.65 -1.90 -7.15
CA ASN A 230 -11.92 -2.78 -8.28
C ASN A 230 -10.83 -3.84 -8.48
N GLN A 231 -9.82 -3.91 -7.60
CA GLN A 231 -8.81 -4.97 -7.63
C GLN A 231 -8.95 -6.04 -6.56
N THR A 232 -9.96 -6.02 -5.68
CA THR A 232 -10.06 -7.09 -4.66
C THR A 232 -11.38 -7.83 -4.57
N LEU A 233 -12.57 -7.24 -4.78
CA LEU A 233 -13.82 -8.01 -4.64
C LEU A 233 -14.99 -7.48 -5.51
N SER A 234 -14.85 -7.56 -6.84
CA SER A 234 -15.91 -7.90 -7.82
C SER A 234 -15.49 -7.45 -9.23
N VAL A 235 -14.66 -8.25 -9.90
CA VAL A 235 -14.84 -8.39 -11.35
C VAL A 235 -15.60 -9.69 -11.51
N SER A 236 -16.93 -9.60 -11.47
CA SER A 236 -17.70 -10.50 -12.32
C SER A 236 -17.15 -10.31 -13.72
N GLU A 237 -16.66 -11.40 -14.30
CA GLU A 237 -16.28 -11.48 -15.69
C GLU A 237 -17.41 -10.95 -16.57
N ASP A 238 -17.33 -9.69 -16.98
CA ASP A 238 -17.72 -9.35 -18.34
C ASP A 238 -16.54 -9.74 -19.24
N GLU A 239 -16.43 -11.06 -19.48
CA GLU A 239 -15.76 -11.60 -20.66
C GLU A 239 -16.55 -11.12 -21.90
N ASN A 240 -16.35 -9.86 -22.28
CA ASN A 240 -16.73 -9.34 -23.59
C ASN A 240 -15.79 -8.22 -23.97
N GLU A 241 -14.53 -8.57 -24.24
CA GLU A 241 -13.69 -7.72 -25.08
C GLU A 241 -13.14 -8.54 -26.25
N SER A 242 -13.91 -8.49 -27.33
CA SER A 242 -13.45 -8.63 -28.71
C SER A 242 -12.52 -7.45 -29.11
N ASN A 243 -11.55 -7.11 -28.26
CA ASN A 243 -10.51 -6.13 -28.57
C ASN A 243 -9.26 -6.89 -28.99
N GLU A 244 -8.79 -6.59 -30.20
CA GLU A 244 -7.60 -7.22 -30.79
C GLU A 244 -6.38 -6.97 -29.88
N LYS A 245 -5.79 -8.04 -29.35
CA LYS A 245 -4.61 -7.94 -28.48
C LYS A 245 -3.46 -7.26 -29.23
N ILE A 246 -2.72 -6.42 -28.53
CA ILE A 246 -1.69 -5.55 -29.09
C ILE A 246 -0.32 -6.20 -28.91
N ASN A 247 0.53 -6.12 -29.93
CA ASN A 247 1.96 -6.43 -29.81
C ASN A 247 2.71 -5.12 -29.61
N PHE A 248 3.40 -4.98 -28.48
CA PHE A 248 4.11 -3.75 -28.11
C PHE A 248 5.57 -3.75 -28.56
N LYS A 249 6.04 -4.73 -29.32
CA LYS A 249 7.43 -4.84 -29.77
C LYS A 249 7.88 -3.57 -30.49
N GLY A 250 8.98 -2.98 -30.00
CA GLY A 250 9.52 -1.72 -30.52
C GLY A 250 8.79 -0.46 -30.06
N SER A 251 7.76 -0.58 -29.21
CA SER A 251 7.12 0.57 -28.57
C SER A 251 8.11 1.34 -27.71
N LYS A 252 8.11 2.67 -27.87
CA LYS A 252 8.91 3.60 -27.06
C LYS A 252 8.13 4.21 -25.89
N THR A 253 6.90 3.77 -25.67
CA THR A 253 6.04 4.26 -24.59
C THR A 253 6.72 4.00 -23.24
N PRO A 254 6.99 5.05 -22.43
CA PRO A 254 7.55 4.90 -21.10
C PRO A 254 6.61 4.09 -20.19
N ILE A 255 7.19 3.31 -19.30
CA ILE A 255 6.45 2.57 -18.29
C ILE A 255 6.11 3.52 -17.13
N ASN A 256 4.81 3.66 -16.85
CA ASN A 256 4.25 4.18 -15.61
C ASN A 256 3.11 3.24 -15.17
N ILE A 257 2.39 3.56 -14.10
CA ILE A 257 1.32 2.69 -13.58
C ILE A 257 0.25 2.47 -14.65
N ASP A 258 -0.29 3.55 -15.23
CA ASP A 258 -1.39 3.49 -16.21
C ASP A 258 -1.02 2.71 -17.47
N THR A 259 0.18 2.97 -18.02
CA THR A 259 0.65 2.26 -19.22
C THR A 259 0.94 0.80 -18.94
N LEU A 260 1.33 0.46 -17.71
CA LEU A 260 1.50 -0.92 -17.27
C LEU A 260 0.15 -1.64 -17.08
N ILE A 261 -0.88 -0.96 -16.53
CA ILE A 261 -2.24 -1.51 -16.44
C ILE A 261 -2.75 -1.85 -17.84
N ASP A 262 -2.65 -0.89 -18.76
CA ASP A 262 -3.11 -1.05 -20.14
C ASP A 262 -2.37 -2.19 -20.84
N TYR A 263 -1.05 -2.24 -20.67
CA TYR A 263 -0.22 -3.33 -21.19
C TYR A 263 -0.66 -4.71 -20.67
N ILE A 264 -0.92 -4.86 -19.37
CA ILE A 264 -1.35 -6.13 -18.78
C ILE A 264 -2.72 -6.56 -19.33
N LYS A 265 -3.61 -5.61 -19.62
CA LYS A 265 -4.94 -5.91 -20.18
C LYS A 265 -4.87 -6.29 -21.66
N THR A 266 -4.01 -5.65 -22.43
CA THR A 266 -4.07 -5.65 -23.90
C THR A 266 -2.94 -6.41 -24.59
N SER A 267 -1.82 -6.72 -23.92
CA SER A 267 -0.65 -7.35 -24.53
C SER A 267 -0.88 -8.80 -24.97
N LYS A 268 -0.39 -9.14 -26.18
CA LYS A 268 -0.29 -10.54 -26.66
C LYS A 268 0.69 -11.38 -25.84
N ALA A 269 1.79 -10.79 -25.36
CA ALA A 269 2.75 -11.51 -24.53
C ALA A 269 2.12 -11.89 -23.18
N ILE A 270 1.37 -10.97 -22.54
CA ILE A 270 0.67 -11.26 -21.28
C ILE A 270 -0.41 -12.32 -21.48
N GLU A 271 -1.17 -12.26 -22.58
CA GLU A 271 -2.15 -13.30 -22.92
C GLU A 271 -1.48 -14.67 -23.08
N TYR A 272 -0.34 -14.75 -23.77
CA TYR A 272 0.44 -15.97 -23.90
C TYR A 272 0.79 -16.57 -22.53
N TRP A 273 1.39 -15.78 -21.65
CA TRP A 273 1.80 -16.24 -20.32
C TRP A 273 0.62 -16.59 -19.42
N THR A 274 -0.49 -15.86 -19.56
CA THR A 274 -1.75 -16.20 -18.90
C THR A 274 -2.23 -17.60 -19.30
N ASN A 275 -2.16 -17.93 -20.60
CA ASN A 275 -2.51 -19.26 -21.10
C ASN A 275 -1.54 -20.35 -20.65
N VAL A 276 -0.23 -20.04 -20.56
CA VAL A 276 0.77 -20.95 -19.98
C VAL A 276 0.40 -21.28 -18.54
N ILE A 277 0.14 -20.28 -17.69
CA ILE A 277 -0.23 -20.51 -16.28
C ILE A 277 -1.54 -21.30 -16.16
N LYS A 278 -2.56 -21.00 -16.97
CA LYS A 278 -3.80 -21.80 -17.03
C LYS A 278 -3.53 -23.27 -17.39
N SER A 279 -2.60 -23.53 -18.32
CA SER A 279 -2.22 -24.89 -18.71
C SER A 279 -1.54 -25.68 -17.58
N LEU A 280 -1.00 -24.99 -16.58
CA LEU A 280 -0.41 -25.57 -15.37
C LEU A 280 -1.45 -25.85 -14.28
N ASN A 281 -2.76 -25.75 -14.58
CA ASN A 281 -3.87 -25.91 -13.66
C ASN A 281 -3.93 -24.88 -12.53
N VAL A 282 -3.44 -23.66 -12.80
CA VAL A 282 -3.49 -22.51 -11.88
C VAL A 282 -4.53 -21.51 -12.40
N LYS A 283 -5.39 -20.99 -11.51
CA LYS A 283 -6.39 -19.99 -11.89
C LYS A 283 -5.73 -18.62 -12.09
N ILE A 284 -6.31 -17.80 -12.96
CA ILE A 284 -5.84 -16.43 -13.18
C ILE A 284 -6.79 -15.48 -12.48
N GLY A 285 -6.22 -14.70 -11.56
CA GLY A 285 -6.90 -13.65 -10.82
C GLY A 285 -6.77 -12.27 -11.47
N PRO A 286 -7.04 -11.21 -10.69
CA PRO A 286 -6.95 -9.82 -11.16
C PRO A 286 -5.50 -9.40 -11.45
N ILE A 287 -5.30 -8.12 -11.78
CA ILE A 287 -3.98 -7.58 -12.10
C ILE A 287 -3.02 -7.65 -10.91
N GLY A 288 -3.52 -7.53 -9.68
CA GLY A 288 -2.70 -7.53 -8.46
C GLY A 288 -2.03 -6.19 -8.20
N LEU A 289 -1.16 -6.12 -7.17
CA LEU A 289 -0.55 -4.88 -6.67
C LEU A 289 0.52 -4.32 -7.63
N ILE A 290 0.10 -3.44 -8.54
CA ILE A 290 0.95 -2.90 -9.63
C ILE A 290 2.17 -2.12 -9.13
N TYR A 291 2.07 -1.47 -7.97
CA TYR A 291 3.14 -0.67 -7.38
C TYR A 291 4.39 -1.49 -7.06
N HIS A 292 4.25 -2.76 -6.69
CA HIS A 292 5.38 -3.66 -6.43
C HIS A 292 6.22 -3.93 -7.70
N TYR A 293 5.60 -3.88 -8.87
CA TYR A 293 6.29 -4.11 -10.14
C TYR A 293 7.11 -2.90 -10.58
N ARG A 294 6.74 -1.69 -10.13
CA ARG A 294 7.43 -0.45 -10.48
C ARG A 294 8.91 -0.50 -10.08
N ASP A 295 9.20 -0.95 -8.87
CA ASP A 295 10.58 -0.93 -8.36
C ASP A 295 11.42 -2.08 -8.90
N LEU A 296 10.80 -3.24 -9.19
CA LEU A 296 11.42 -4.28 -10.00
C LEU A 296 11.81 -3.76 -11.39
N LEU A 297 10.89 -3.10 -12.10
CA LEU A 297 11.13 -2.53 -13.44
C LEU A 297 12.22 -1.45 -13.44
N LYS A 298 12.25 -0.59 -12.41
CA LYS A 298 13.33 0.39 -12.23
C LYS A 298 14.68 -0.29 -12.03
N ARG A 299 14.74 -1.30 -11.14
CA ARG A 299 15.99 -1.99 -10.79
C ARG A 299 16.52 -2.83 -11.95
N SER A 300 15.63 -3.41 -12.76
CA SER A 300 15.96 -4.12 -13.99
C SER A 300 16.30 -3.21 -15.17
N ASN A 301 16.18 -1.89 -15.00
CA ASN A 301 16.44 -0.87 -16.03
C ASN A 301 15.60 -1.08 -17.32
N VAL A 302 14.41 -1.66 -17.19
CA VAL A 302 13.42 -1.79 -18.28
C VAL A 302 12.54 -0.54 -18.26
N LYS A 303 12.58 0.27 -19.32
CA LYS A 303 12.02 1.63 -19.33
C LYS A 303 10.80 1.78 -20.22
N THR A 304 10.66 0.91 -21.21
CA THR A 304 9.60 1.02 -22.23
C THR A 304 8.79 -0.25 -22.37
N LEU A 305 7.52 -0.11 -22.80
CA LEU A 305 6.66 -1.26 -23.07
C LEU A 305 7.24 -2.19 -24.16
N GLY A 306 8.03 -1.66 -25.10
CA GLY A 306 8.68 -2.48 -26.12
C GLY A 306 9.84 -3.31 -25.58
N GLU A 307 10.61 -2.79 -24.63
CA GLU A 307 11.63 -3.56 -23.92
C GLU A 307 11.00 -4.66 -23.06
N LEU A 308 9.90 -4.33 -22.36
CA LEU A 308 9.15 -5.29 -21.56
C LEU A 308 8.58 -6.40 -22.44
N GLU A 309 7.86 -6.06 -23.52
CA GLU A 309 7.33 -7.05 -24.47
C GLU A 309 8.43 -7.96 -25.00
N GLN A 310 9.57 -7.40 -25.41
CA GLN A 310 10.67 -8.19 -25.94
C GLN A 310 11.28 -9.11 -24.87
N LEU A 311 11.33 -8.69 -23.60
CA LEU A 311 11.77 -9.54 -22.49
C LEU A 311 10.82 -10.72 -22.27
N LEU A 312 9.51 -10.47 -22.22
CA LEU A 312 8.51 -11.55 -22.07
C LEU A 312 8.53 -12.51 -23.27
N GLU A 313 8.72 -12.00 -24.48
CA GLU A 313 8.84 -12.82 -25.70
C GLU A 313 10.13 -13.66 -25.71
N ASN A 314 11.27 -13.09 -25.31
CA ASN A 314 12.54 -13.80 -25.20
C ASN A 314 12.54 -14.84 -24.06
N SER A 315 11.58 -14.72 -23.15
CA SER A 315 11.43 -15.66 -22.04
C SER A 315 10.70 -16.95 -22.43
N LYS A 316 10.13 -17.04 -23.64
CA LYS A 316 9.40 -18.24 -24.09
C LYS A 316 10.31 -19.48 -24.10
N GLU A 317 9.69 -20.66 -24.04
CA GLU A 317 10.35 -21.96 -23.88
C GLU A 317 10.96 -22.20 -22.49
N TRP A 318 11.95 -21.38 -22.08
CA TRP A 318 12.57 -21.56 -20.77
C TRP A 318 11.68 -21.03 -19.64
N GLY A 319 10.97 -19.93 -19.88
CA GLY A 319 10.03 -19.32 -18.94
C GLY A 319 8.84 -20.23 -18.64
N GLU A 320 8.44 -21.10 -19.57
CA GLU A 320 7.37 -22.09 -19.34
C GLU A 320 7.81 -23.14 -18.32
N LYS A 321 9.06 -23.62 -18.44
CA LYS A 321 9.68 -24.53 -17.48
C LYS A 321 9.91 -23.84 -16.14
N TYR A 322 10.30 -22.56 -16.17
CA TYR A 322 10.41 -21.72 -14.99
C TYR A 322 9.09 -21.63 -14.22
N PHE A 323 7.98 -21.29 -14.89
CA PHE A 323 6.66 -21.23 -14.25
C PHE A 323 6.23 -22.61 -13.74
N ASP A 324 6.42 -23.70 -14.48
CA ASP A 324 6.10 -25.05 -13.97
C ASP A 324 6.94 -25.39 -12.73
N GLY A 325 8.25 -25.14 -12.76
CA GLY A 325 9.14 -25.35 -11.61
C GLY A 325 8.76 -24.50 -10.40
N TYR A 326 8.45 -23.24 -10.63
CA TYR A 326 7.95 -22.31 -9.62
C TYR A 326 6.65 -22.83 -8.98
N TYR A 327 5.62 -23.12 -9.77
CA TYR A 327 4.34 -23.60 -9.27
C TYR A 327 4.45 -25.00 -8.62
N ARG A 328 5.39 -25.85 -9.01
CA ARG A 328 5.71 -27.09 -8.25
C ARG A 328 6.19 -26.80 -6.83
N ILE A 329 7.01 -25.77 -6.66
CA ILE A 329 7.58 -25.41 -5.35
C ILE A 329 6.53 -24.77 -4.44
N ILE A 330 5.64 -23.95 -5.00
CA ILE A 330 4.70 -23.15 -4.20
C ILE A 330 3.33 -23.82 -3.99
N CYS A 331 2.86 -24.63 -4.94
CA CYS A 331 1.50 -25.19 -4.90
C CYS A 331 1.39 -26.59 -4.29
N ASP A 332 2.50 -27.29 -4.06
CA ASP A 332 2.51 -28.72 -3.73
C ASP A 332 1.69 -29.53 -4.78
N GLU A 333 0.95 -30.60 -4.41
CA GLU A 333 0.15 -31.40 -5.36
C GLU A 333 -1.14 -30.71 -5.88
N ASP A 334 -1.65 -29.68 -5.19
CA ASP A 334 -3.01 -29.15 -5.39
C ASP A 334 -3.05 -27.75 -6.06
N ARG A 335 -2.63 -27.68 -7.33
CA ARG A 335 -2.56 -26.42 -8.10
C ARG A 335 -3.91 -25.72 -8.36
N GLU A 336 -5.01 -26.47 -8.34
CA GLU A 336 -6.36 -25.98 -8.71
C GLU A 336 -6.95 -24.93 -7.74
N TYR A 337 -6.40 -24.84 -6.53
CA TYR A 337 -6.80 -23.86 -5.51
C TYR A 337 -5.99 -22.57 -5.57
N TRP A 338 -4.96 -22.51 -6.41
CA TRP A 338 -4.10 -21.34 -6.53
C TRP A 338 -4.63 -20.35 -7.56
N ILE A 339 -4.52 -19.08 -7.22
CA ILE A 339 -4.89 -17.94 -8.06
C ILE A 339 -3.64 -17.08 -8.25
N ALA A 340 -3.17 -16.99 -9.49
CA ALA A 340 -2.05 -16.14 -9.88
C ALA A 340 -2.53 -14.77 -10.35
N ASN A 341 -1.88 -13.69 -9.92
CA ASN A 341 -2.22 -12.35 -10.40
C ASN A 341 -1.59 -12.10 -11.78
N ARG A 342 -2.28 -11.40 -12.68
CA ARG A 342 -1.75 -11.15 -14.05
C ARG A 342 -0.47 -10.31 -14.02
N GLY A 343 -0.33 -9.39 -13.09
CA GLY A 343 0.90 -8.62 -12.89
C GLY A 343 2.06 -9.45 -12.34
N GLU A 344 1.78 -10.57 -11.67
CA GLU A 344 2.80 -11.47 -11.12
C GLU A 344 3.67 -12.11 -12.22
N ILE A 345 3.09 -12.29 -13.41
CA ILE A 345 3.80 -12.75 -14.61
C ILE A 345 5.01 -11.87 -14.87
N ILE A 346 4.84 -10.55 -14.78
CA ILE A 346 5.88 -9.57 -15.05
C ILE A 346 6.96 -9.64 -13.97
N SER A 347 6.59 -9.65 -12.68
CA SER A 347 7.57 -9.73 -11.60
C SER A 347 8.42 -11.00 -11.67
N LEU A 348 7.77 -12.15 -11.90
CA LEU A 348 8.48 -13.43 -11.92
C LEU A 348 9.44 -13.52 -13.10
N LEU A 349 9.03 -13.05 -14.29
CA LEU A 349 9.92 -13.02 -15.45
C LEU A 349 11.02 -11.96 -15.31
N LEU A 350 10.78 -10.81 -14.66
CA LEU A 350 11.86 -9.86 -14.36
C LEU A 350 12.90 -10.47 -13.43
N ILE A 351 12.46 -11.08 -12.32
CA ILE A 351 13.36 -11.75 -11.37
C ILE A 351 14.17 -12.82 -12.10
N ALA A 352 13.50 -13.66 -12.89
CA ALA A 352 14.15 -14.74 -13.60
C ALA A 352 15.14 -14.25 -14.68
N ASN A 353 14.92 -13.09 -15.30
CA ASN A 353 15.80 -12.53 -16.34
C ASN A 353 17.02 -11.76 -15.79
N PHE A 354 17.00 -11.34 -14.52
CA PHE A 354 18.07 -10.51 -13.94
C PHE A 354 18.65 -11.08 -12.63
N PRO A 355 19.28 -12.27 -12.65
CA PRO A 355 19.91 -12.91 -11.47
C PRO A 355 20.74 -11.99 -10.58
N ASN A 356 21.65 -11.28 -11.23
CA ASN A 356 22.65 -10.46 -10.55
C ASN A 356 22.04 -9.19 -9.96
N THR A 357 20.80 -8.86 -10.36
CA THR A 357 20.03 -7.74 -9.84
C THR A 357 19.08 -8.16 -8.74
N PHE A 358 18.48 -9.35 -8.86
CA PHE A 358 17.50 -9.90 -7.93
C PHE A 358 18.07 -11.15 -7.25
N THR A 359 19.14 -10.96 -6.48
CA THR A 359 19.70 -12.01 -5.61
C THR A 359 18.75 -12.32 -4.45
N ASP A 360 18.95 -13.45 -3.78
CA ASP A 360 18.14 -13.83 -2.62
C ASP A 360 18.16 -12.74 -1.55
N ASP A 361 19.35 -12.23 -1.18
CA ASP A 361 19.51 -11.13 -0.22
C ASP A 361 18.72 -9.87 -0.63
N VAL A 362 18.75 -9.52 -1.92
CA VAL A 362 18.04 -8.34 -2.43
C VAL A 362 16.55 -8.55 -2.37
N LEU A 363 16.07 -9.72 -2.76
CA LEU A 363 14.66 -10.06 -2.73
C LEU A 363 14.13 -10.11 -1.30
N GLU A 364 14.90 -10.65 -0.35
CA GLU A 364 14.53 -10.68 1.06
C GLU A 364 14.49 -9.28 1.67
N HIS A 365 15.58 -8.51 1.55
CA HIS A 365 15.72 -7.23 2.23
C HIS A 365 14.95 -6.09 1.56
N ASP A 366 15.02 -5.98 0.23
CA ASP A 366 14.50 -4.81 -0.47
C ASP A 366 13.09 -5.05 -1.02
N PHE A 367 12.67 -6.31 -1.15
CA PHE A 367 11.37 -6.69 -1.73
C PHE A 367 10.53 -7.61 -0.81
N GLY A 368 11.00 -7.94 0.39
CA GLY A 368 10.23 -8.66 1.40
C GLY A 368 9.93 -10.13 1.09
N TYR A 369 10.72 -10.78 0.23
CA TYR A 369 10.57 -12.21 -0.05
C TYR A 369 11.02 -13.04 1.15
N ILE A 370 10.10 -13.78 1.78
CA ILE A 370 10.40 -14.62 2.96
C ILE A 370 11.29 -15.82 2.60
N ILE A 371 11.14 -16.37 1.40
CA ILE A 371 11.93 -17.50 0.88
C ILE A 371 12.26 -17.20 -0.59
N PRO A 372 13.24 -16.32 -0.86
CA PRO A 372 13.62 -15.91 -2.21
C PRO A 372 13.97 -17.08 -3.13
N GLU A 373 14.50 -18.15 -2.57
CA GLU A 373 14.93 -19.36 -3.28
C GLU A 373 13.79 -19.98 -4.09
N LYS A 374 12.53 -19.77 -3.68
CA LYS A 374 11.38 -20.29 -4.42
C LYS A 374 11.21 -19.66 -5.79
N VAL A 375 11.69 -18.43 -5.98
CA VAL A 375 11.67 -17.74 -7.29
C VAL A 375 13.03 -17.79 -7.99
N THR A 376 14.15 -17.80 -7.25
CA THR A 376 15.49 -17.78 -7.84
C THR A 376 16.00 -19.17 -8.22
N VAL A 377 15.66 -20.24 -7.46
CA VAL A 377 16.09 -21.60 -7.80
C VAL A 377 15.51 -22.07 -9.14
N PRO A 378 14.19 -21.97 -9.41
CA PRO A 378 13.68 -22.29 -10.75
C PRO A 378 14.30 -21.42 -11.84
N ALA A 379 14.58 -20.14 -11.56
CA ALA A 379 15.21 -19.26 -12.53
C ALA A 379 16.60 -19.78 -12.92
N SER A 380 17.42 -20.16 -11.93
CA SER A 380 18.76 -20.74 -12.16
C SER A 380 18.74 -22.07 -12.90
N LEU A 381 17.71 -22.88 -12.71
CA LEU A 381 17.59 -24.18 -13.35
C LEU A 381 17.19 -24.08 -14.83
N TYR A 382 16.38 -23.07 -15.18
CA TYR A 382 15.73 -23.04 -16.49
C TYR A 382 16.18 -21.89 -17.39
N ASN A 383 16.57 -20.74 -16.85
CA ASN A 383 17.04 -19.63 -17.68
C ASN A 383 18.46 -19.92 -18.22
N PRO A 384 18.66 -19.95 -19.55
CA PRO A 384 19.95 -20.25 -20.15
C PRO A 384 21.06 -19.25 -19.82
N GLU A 385 20.74 -18.04 -19.38
CA GLU A 385 21.75 -17.05 -18.95
C GLU A 385 22.44 -17.45 -17.63
N TYR A 386 21.80 -18.27 -16.79
CA TYR A 386 22.44 -18.82 -15.57
C TYR A 386 23.42 -19.96 -15.86
N ALA A 387 23.31 -20.63 -17.01
CA ALA A 387 24.21 -21.73 -17.39
C ALA A 387 25.57 -21.25 -17.94
N LYS A 388 25.78 -19.93 -18.04
CA LYS A 388 26.99 -19.29 -18.58
C LYS A 388 27.94 -18.71 -17.51
N GLU A 389 27.52 -18.73 -16.25
CA GLU A 389 28.34 -18.41 -15.06
C GLU A 389 28.73 -19.71 -14.35
#